data_AF-C5KFR7-F1
#
_entry.id   AF-C5KFR7-F1
#
_cell.length_a   1.000
_cell.length_b   1.000
_cell.length_c   1.000
_cell.angle_alpha   90.00
_cell.angle_beta   90.00
_cell.angle_gamma   90.00
#
_symmetry.space_group_name_H-M   'P 1'
#
loop_
_entity.id
_entity.type
_entity.pdbx_description
1 polymer ?
#
loop_
_entity_poly.entity_id
_entity_poly.type
_entity_poly.pdbx_seq_one_letter_code
_entity_poly.pdbx_strand_id
1 'polypeptide(L)'
;MEVFAALCMDTADHDKFLCSRDETSAPPEFYEQYVQEILAAVRHNAKMEFNGIWKTNHEVKYPDGSRYIRKTDATILLSKKINDMQSYILGVLEEHDPENDWMVRAVLRRCVPRLLLVHCGLDKIVENTPEAYLNAMVATWIADEFVYSNGLQTSEFGFFQFMRSLEEKSEGEVTPSTM
;
A
#
# COMPACT_ATOMS: atom_id res chain seq x y z
N MET A 1 5.66 -4.23 -8.74
CA MET A 1 4.36 -4.93 -8.88
C MET A 1 4.44 -6.13 -9.80
N GLU A 2 5.14 -6.12 -10.95
CA GLU A 2 5.27 -7.34 -11.79
C GLU A 2 5.95 -8.51 -11.06
N VAL A 3 7.07 -8.24 -10.37
CA VAL A 3 7.72 -9.25 -9.51
C VAL A 3 6.77 -9.80 -8.44
N PHE A 4 5.92 -8.94 -7.86
CA PHE A 4 4.94 -9.37 -6.87
C PHE A 4 3.87 -10.28 -7.47
N ALA A 5 3.36 -9.97 -8.66
CA ALA A 5 2.41 -10.84 -9.36
C ALA A 5 3.03 -12.21 -9.68
N ALA A 6 4.31 -12.25 -10.07
CA ALA A 6 5.03 -13.49 -10.29
C ALA A 6 5.22 -14.33 -9.01
N LEU A 7 5.36 -13.68 -7.85
CA LEU A 7 5.40 -14.38 -6.55
C LEU A 7 4.03 -14.90 -6.14
N CYS A 8 2.95 -14.19 -6.47
CA CYS A 8 1.59 -14.59 -6.11
C CYS A 8 1.09 -15.81 -6.90
N MET A 9 1.53 -15.96 -8.15
CA MET A 9 0.99 -16.91 -9.12
C MET A 9 1.89 -18.12 -9.34
N ASP A 10 1.30 -19.26 -9.74
CA ASP A 10 2.09 -20.39 -10.21
C ASP A 10 2.75 -20.04 -11.55
N THR A 11 3.92 -20.61 -11.86
CA THR A 11 4.69 -20.27 -13.07
C THR A 11 3.87 -20.41 -14.36
N ALA A 12 3.08 -21.48 -14.47
CA ALA A 12 2.25 -21.72 -15.66
C ALA A 12 1.13 -20.68 -15.83
N ASP A 13 0.56 -20.20 -14.73
CA ASP A 13 -0.47 -19.15 -14.76
C ASP A 13 0.18 -17.79 -15.08
N HIS A 14 1.34 -17.49 -14.49
CA HIS A 14 2.11 -16.30 -14.81
C HIS A 14 2.41 -16.21 -16.32
N ASP A 15 2.97 -17.28 -16.91
CA ASP A 15 3.29 -17.31 -18.34
C ASP A 15 2.06 -17.17 -19.24
N LYS A 16 0.91 -17.66 -18.78
CA LYS A 16 -0.34 -17.58 -19.53
C LYS A 16 -0.97 -16.19 -19.48
N PHE A 17 -0.95 -15.54 -18.31
CA PHE A 17 -1.74 -14.34 -18.04
C PHE A 17 -0.93 -13.04 -18.07
N LEU A 18 0.39 -13.09 -17.86
CA LEU A 18 1.26 -11.91 -17.75
C LEU A 18 2.34 -11.85 -18.84
N CYS A 19 2.58 -12.93 -19.60
CA CYS A 19 3.53 -12.94 -20.71
C CYS A 19 2.82 -12.94 -22.08
N SER A 20 3.35 -12.15 -23.02
CA SER A 20 2.95 -12.25 -24.43
C SER A 20 3.47 -13.55 -25.03
N ARG A 21 2.65 -14.21 -25.87
CA ARG A 21 3.01 -15.49 -26.49
C ARG A 21 3.94 -15.34 -27.68
N ASP A 22 3.77 -14.25 -28.44
CA ASP A 22 4.57 -13.87 -29.61
C ASP A 22 4.77 -12.34 -29.64
N GLU A 23 5.86 -11.88 -30.27
CA GLU A 23 6.20 -10.45 -30.43
C GLU A 23 5.13 -9.64 -31.19
N THR A 24 4.30 -10.33 -31.99
CA THR A 24 3.24 -9.74 -32.81
C THR A 24 1.84 -9.91 -32.20
N SER A 25 1.72 -10.66 -31.10
CA SER A 25 0.44 -10.92 -30.44
C SER A 25 0.06 -9.78 -29.49
N ALA A 26 -1.24 -9.47 -29.42
CA ALA A 26 -1.76 -8.56 -28.41
C ALA A 26 -1.53 -9.14 -27.00
N PRO A 27 -1.24 -8.30 -26.00
CA PRO A 27 -1.06 -8.77 -24.63
C PRO A 27 -2.33 -9.46 -24.11
N PRO A 28 -2.20 -10.41 -23.16
CA PRO A 28 -3.37 -11.04 -22.55
C PRO A 28 -4.30 -10.00 -21.89
N GLU A 29 -5.62 -10.20 -21.99
CA GLU A 29 -6.61 -9.31 -21.36
C GLU A 29 -6.38 -9.15 -19.86
N PHE A 30 -5.96 -10.23 -19.19
CA PHE A 30 -5.59 -10.21 -17.77
C PHE A 30 -4.47 -9.21 -17.49
N TYR A 31 -3.43 -9.20 -18.32
CA TYR A 31 -2.32 -8.24 -18.20
C TYR A 31 -2.81 -6.80 -18.39
N GLU A 32 -3.67 -6.55 -19.39
CA GLU A 32 -4.21 -5.21 -19.61
C GLU A 32 -5.01 -4.71 -18.40
N GLN A 33 -5.89 -5.54 -17.83
CA GLN A 33 -6.64 -5.21 -16.62
C GLN A 33 -5.72 -5.00 -15.42
N TYR A 34 -4.71 -5.86 -15.25
CA TYR A 34 -3.69 -5.72 -14.21
C TYR A 34 -2.96 -4.38 -14.29
N VAL A 35 -2.55 -3.98 -15.49
CA VAL A 35 -1.89 -2.68 -15.74
C VAL A 35 -2.83 -1.53 -15.37
N GLN A 36 -4.13 -1.62 -15.69
CA GLN A 36 -5.08 -0.57 -15.30
C GLN A 36 -5.22 -0.45 -13.78
N GLU A 37 -5.23 -1.57 -13.04
CA GLU A 37 -5.25 -1.54 -11.58
C GLU A 37 -3.98 -0.92 -10.98
N ILE A 38 -2.79 -1.26 -11.52
CA ILE A 38 -1.54 -0.60 -11.10
C ILE A 38 -1.60 0.90 -11.37
N LEU A 39 -2.04 1.31 -12.55
CA LEU A 39 -2.16 2.73 -12.90
C LEU A 39 -3.15 3.46 -11.99
N ALA A 40 -4.24 2.80 -11.59
CA ALA A 40 -5.19 3.34 -10.63
C ALA A 40 -4.53 3.56 -9.25
N ALA A 41 -3.75 2.60 -8.76
CA ALA A 41 -3.00 2.73 -7.50
C ALA A 41 -1.97 3.87 -7.57
N VAL A 42 -1.20 3.97 -8.66
CA VAL A 42 -0.22 5.06 -8.85
C VAL A 42 -0.91 6.43 -8.84
N ARG A 43 -2.04 6.58 -9.55
CA ARG A 43 -2.81 7.83 -9.56
C ARG A 43 -3.39 8.16 -8.19
N HIS A 44 -3.85 7.15 -7.45
CA HIS A 44 -4.36 7.32 -6.09
C HIS A 44 -3.26 7.85 -5.18
N ASN A 45 -2.09 7.21 -5.17
CA ASN A 45 -0.95 7.61 -4.34
C ASN A 45 -0.45 9.02 -4.71
N ALA A 46 -0.34 9.33 -6.00
CA ALA A 46 0.03 10.67 -6.45
C ALA A 46 -0.97 11.75 -6.00
N LYS A 47 -2.27 11.43 -5.96
CA LYS A 47 -3.30 12.33 -5.44
C LYS A 47 -3.17 12.52 -3.93
N MET A 48 -2.92 11.45 -3.19
CA MET A 48 -2.67 11.50 -1.74
C MET A 48 -1.46 12.37 -1.41
N GLU A 49 -0.34 12.14 -2.10
CA GLU A 49 0.88 12.93 -1.92
C GLU A 49 0.66 14.41 -2.26
N PHE A 50 0.03 14.71 -3.41
CA PHE A 50 -0.28 16.08 -3.81
C PHE A 50 -1.13 16.79 -2.74
N ASN A 51 -2.19 16.13 -2.27
CA ASN A 51 -3.07 16.68 -1.25
C ASN A 51 -2.35 16.86 0.09
N GLY A 52 -1.51 15.91 0.48
CA GLY A 52 -0.68 15.97 1.68
C GLY A 52 0.27 17.17 1.65
N ILE A 53 1.02 17.34 0.56
CA ILE A 53 1.90 18.49 0.34
C ILE A 53 1.11 19.79 0.36
N TRP A 54 -0.02 19.82 -0.36
CA TRP A 54 -0.87 21.00 -0.46
C TRP A 54 -1.39 21.43 0.91
N LYS A 55 -1.99 20.51 1.66
CA LYS A 55 -2.50 20.73 3.02
C LYS A 55 -1.40 21.24 3.95
N THR A 56 -0.26 20.55 3.97
CA THR A 56 0.86 20.90 4.84
C THR A 56 1.40 22.30 4.53
N ASN A 57 1.52 22.65 3.26
CA ASN A 57 1.95 23.99 2.82
C ASN A 57 0.95 25.11 3.19
N HIS A 58 -0.31 24.82 3.51
CA HIS A 58 -1.31 25.81 3.90
C HIS A 58 -1.62 25.85 5.40
N GLU A 59 -1.26 24.80 6.14
CA GLU A 59 -1.60 24.66 7.56
C GLU A 59 -0.38 24.77 8.48
N VAL A 60 0.82 24.43 7.99
CA VAL A 60 2.04 24.38 8.81
C VAL A 60 2.93 25.59 8.55
N LYS A 61 3.29 26.30 9.63
CA LYS A 61 4.25 27.41 9.60
C LYS A 61 5.66 26.93 9.94
N TYR A 62 6.66 27.69 9.49
CA TYR A 62 8.03 27.51 10.00
C TYR A 62 8.05 27.73 11.54
N PRO A 63 9.06 27.19 12.24
CA PRO A 63 9.15 27.29 13.70
C PRO A 63 9.15 28.73 14.24
N ASP A 64 9.62 29.70 13.44
CA ASP A 64 9.62 31.12 13.76
C ASP A 64 8.25 31.82 13.59
N GLY A 65 7.24 31.11 13.08
CA GLY A 65 5.89 31.61 12.83
C GLY A 65 5.77 32.61 11.66
N SER A 66 6.85 32.87 10.92
CA SER A 66 6.93 33.95 9.93
C SER A 66 6.05 33.72 8.70
N ARG A 67 5.99 32.49 8.21
CA ARG A 67 5.24 32.10 7.01
C ARG A 67 4.93 30.60 7.01
N TYR A 68 4.03 30.19 6.12
CA TYR A 68 3.80 28.77 5.84
C TYR A 68 5.02 28.11 5.18
N ILE A 69 5.24 26.82 5.47
CA ILE A 69 6.37 26.08 4.91
C ILE A 69 6.23 25.97 3.39
N ARG A 70 7.33 25.94 2.64
CA ARG A 70 7.28 25.77 1.18
C ARG A 70 6.88 24.34 0.81
N LYS A 71 6.33 24.15 -0.39
CA LYS A 71 5.98 22.82 -0.92
C LYS A 71 7.20 21.87 -0.98
N THR A 72 8.39 22.40 -1.30
CA THR A 72 9.66 21.66 -1.28
C THR A 72 10.04 21.17 0.12
N ASP A 73 9.74 21.96 1.14
CA ASP A 73 10.04 21.57 2.52
C ASP A 73 8.97 20.60 3.03
N ALA A 74 7.70 20.79 2.63
CA ALA A 74 6.60 19.89 2.93
C ALA A 74 6.85 18.47 2.38
N THR A 75 7.31 18.32 1.13
CA THR A 75 7.67 17.00 0.58
C THR A 75 8.77 16.33 1.40
N ILE A 76 9.85 17.04 1.74
CA ILE A 76 10.95 16.49 2.55
C ILE A 76 10.43 16.03 3.92
N LEU A 77 9.62 16.85 4.60
CA LEU A 77 9.11 16.54 5.93
C LEU A 77 8.13 15.36 5.91
N LEU A 78 7.23 15.31 4.92
CA LEU A 78 6.27 14.22 4.76
C LEU A 78 6.98 12.90 4.43
N SER A 79 7.87 12.91 3.42
CA SER A 79 8.64 11.72 3.05
C SER A 79 9.49 11.21 4.21
N LYS A 80 10.15 12.11 4.97
CA LYS A 80 10.88 11.71 6.17
C LYS A 80 9.95 11.06 7.20
N LYS A 81 8.80 11.67 7.46
CA LYS A 81 7.83 11.16 8.44
C LYS A 81 7.29 9.78 8.06
N ILE A 82 6.98 9.58 6.77
CA ILE A 82 6.55 8.30 6.21
C ILE A 82 7.65 7.25 6.40
N ASN A 83 8.89 7.55 6.00
CA ASN A 83 10.01 6.62 6.11
C ASN A 83 10.30 6.23 7.57
N ASP A 84 10.29 7.21 8.48
CA ASP A 84 10.50 6.98 9.92
C ASP A 84 9.39 6.05 10.47
N MET A 85 8.14 6.27 10.07
CA MET A 85 7.01 5.45 10.48
C MET A 85 7.03 4.05 9.88
N GLN A 86 7.31 3.94 8.58
CA GLN A 86 7.42 2.67 7.88
C GLN A 86 8.53 1.81 8.50
N SER A 87 9.67 2.41 8.85
CA SER A 87 10.76 1.71 9.53
C SER A 87 10.34 1.19 10.92
N TYR A 88 9.60 2.01 11.67
CA TYR A 88 9.08 1.60 12.99
C TYR A 88 8.09 0.44 12.88
N ILE A 89 7.11 0.54 11.97
CA ILE A 89 6.11 -0.52 11.76
C ILE A 89 6.78 -1.80 11.27
N LEU A 90 7.75 -1.70 10.35
CA LEU A 90 8.47 -2.86 9.85
C LEU A 90 9.21 -3.59 10.98
N GLY A 91 9.90 -2.86 11.87
CA GLY A 91 10.57 -3.47 13.01
C GLY A 91 9.62 -4.16 13.98
N VAL A 92 8.38 -3.69 14.11
CA VAL A 92 7.33 -4.39 14.87
C VAL A 92 6.87 -5.64 14.13
N LEU A 93 6.60 -5.55 12.83
CA LEU A 93 6.13 -6.68 12.02
C LEU A 93 7.15 -7.82 11.93
N GLU A 94 8.45 -7.53 11.96
CA GLU A 94 9.51 -8.56 11.96
C GLU A 94 9.48 -9.46 13.22
N GLU A 95 8.79 -9.05 14.28
CA GLU A 95 8.60 -9.85 15.50
C GLU A 95 7.30 -10.69 15.47
N HIS A 96 6.44 -10.52 14.46
CA HIS A 96 5.12 -11.10 14.38
C HIS A 96 4.93 -11.99 13.14
N ASP A 97 4.29 -13.15 13.32
CA ASP A 97 3.93 -14.04 12.20
C ASP A 97 2.81 -13.42 11.35
N PRO A 98 3.05 -13.13 10.06
CA PRO A 98 2.09 -12.48 9.18
C PRO A 98 0.89 -13.37 8.80
N GLU A 99 0.98 -14.69 8.92
CA GLU A 99 0.01 -15.62 8.33
C GLU A 99 -1.41 -15.47 8.93
N ASN A 100 -1.48 -15.19 10.23
CA ASN A 100 -2.74 -15.07 10.98
C ASN A 100 -2.97 -13.69 11.60
N ASP A 101 -2.13 -12.71 11.27
CA ASP A 101 -2.30 -11.36 11.78
C ASP A 101 -3.44 -10.63 11.05
N TRP A 102 -4.43 -10.16 11.82
CA TRP A 102 -5.61 -9.49 11.27
C TRP A 102 -5.24 -8.23 10.49
N MET A 103 -4.24 -7.48 10.96
CA MET A 103 -3.79 -6.22 10.37
C MET A 103 -3.09 -6.51 9.04
N VAL A 104 -2.20 -7.50 8.99
CA VAL A 104 -1.54 -7.93 7.74
C VAL A 104 -2.60 -8.28 6.70
N ARG A 105 -3.55 -9.15 7.04
CA ARG A 105 -4.60 -9.59 6.11
C ARG A 105 -5.52 -8.45 5.70
N ALA A 106 -5.89 -7.57 6.63
CA ALA A 106 -6.72 -6.38 6.34
C ALA A 106 -6.02 -5.44 5.36
N VAL A 107 -4.73 -5.18 5.56
CA VAL A 107 -3.95 -4.28 4.70
C VAL A 107 -3.69 -4.90 3.34
N LEU A 108 -3.33 -6.19 3.27
CA LEU A 108 -3.13 -6.88 1.99
C LEU A 108 -4.38 -6.85 1.11
N ARG A 109 -5.59 -6.97 1.67
CA ARG A 109 -6.84 -6.81 0.89
C ARG A 109 -7.02 -5.42 0.28
N ARG A 110 -6.35 -4.40 0.81
CA ARG A 110 -6.45 -3.00 0.36
C ARG A 110 -5.33 -2.63 -0.60
N CYS A 111 -4.12 -3.16 -0.41
CA CYS A 111 -2.95 -2.79 -1.21
C CYS A 111 -2.66 -3.76 -2.37
N VAL A 112 -3.13 -5.00 -2.30
CA VAL A 112 -2.98 -5.97 -3.40
C VAL A 112 -3.99 -5.65 -4.51
N PRO A 113 -3.55 -5.63 -5.79
CA PRO A 113 -4.44 -5.51 -6.94
C PRO A 113 -5.60 -6.51 -6.87
N ARG A 114 -6.83 -6.03 -7.04
CA ARG A 114 -8.04 -6.83 -6.86
C ARG A 114 -8.08 -8.00 -7.82
N LEU A 115 -7.55 -7.85 -9.03
CA LEU A 115 -7.41 -8.93 -10.00
C LEU A 115 -6.59 -10.11 -9.44
N LEU A 116 -5.50 -9.83 -8.72
CA LEU A 116 -4.69 -10.87 -8.08
C LEU A 116 -5.42 -11.51 -6.89
N LEU A 117 -6.15 -10.72 -6.09
CA LEU A 117 -6.97 -11.24 -4.99
C LEU A 117 -8.05 -12.20 -5.49
N VAL A 118 -8.74 -11.84 -6.58
CA VAL A 118 -9.77 -12.67 -7.21
C VAL A 118 -9.18 -13.93 -7.83
N HIS A 119 -8.02 -13.83 -8.47
CA HIS A 119 -7.42 -14.96 -9.17
C HIS A 119 -6.71 -15.95 -8.25
N CYS A 120 -5.89 -15.45 -7.32
CA CYS A 120 -5.05 -16.30 -6.46
C CYS A 120 -5.71 -16.59 -5.10
N GLY A 121 -6.54 -15.68 -4.60
CA GLY A 121 -6.96 -15.66 -3.21
C GLY A 121 -5.88 -15.12 -2.28
N LEU A 122 -6.30 -14.59 -1.13
CA LEU A 122 -5.37 -13.98 -0.17
C LEU A 122 -4.44 -15.02 0.48
N ASP A 123 -4.97 -16.19 0.82
CA ASP A 123 -4.19 -17.23 1.53
C ASP A 123 -3.02 -17.71 0.69
N LYS A 124 -3.25 -18.00 -0.60
CA LYS A 124 -2.19 -18.39 -1.54
C LYS A 124 -1.16 -17.29 -1.75
N ILE A 125 -1.59 -16.02 -1.77
CA ILE A 125 -0.67 -14.88 -1.89
C ILE A 125 0.26 -14.81 -0.67
N VAL A 126 -0.29 -14.98 0.54
CA VAL A 126 0.48 -14.96 1.78
C VAL A 126 1.45 -16.15 1.84
N GLU A 127 1.01 -17.35 1.45
CA GLU A 127 1.84 -18.56 1.42
C GLU A 127 3.00 -18.46 0.41
N ASN A 128 2.73 -17.96 -0.80
CA ASN A 128 3.72 -17.94 -1.87
C ASN A 128 4.72 -16.76 -1.78
N THR A 129 4.35 -15.69 -1.08
CA THR A 129 5.15 -14.47 -1.03
C THR A 129 6.08 -14.47 0.18
N PRO A 130 7.38 -14.14 0.02
CA PRO A 130 8.28 -14.00 1.16
C PRO A 130 7.75 -13.00 2.20
N GLU A 131 7.80 -13.39 3.48
CA GLU A 131 7.35 -12.59 4.62
C GLU A 131 7.89 -11.15 4.60
N ALA A 132 9.20 -10.98 4.35
CA ALA A 132 9.82 -9.66 4.27
C ALA A 132 9.16 -8.74 3.22
N TYR A 133 8.64 -9.31 2.13
CA TYR A 133 7.92 -8.55 1.11
C TYR A 133 6.52 -8.14 1.59
N LEU A 134 5.79 -9.05 2.24
CA LEU A 134 4.48 -8.77 2.83
C LEU A 134 4.60 -7.69 3.91
N ASN A 135 5.56 -7.82 4.82
CA ASN A 135 5.81 -6.86 5.90
C ASN A 135 6.17 -5.48 5.34
N ALA A 136 7.00 -5.41 4.30
CA ALA A 136 7.33 -4.15 3.64
C ALA A 136 6.09 -3.49 3.00
N MET A 137 5.23 -4.27 2.32
CA MET A 137 3.99 -3.75 1.74
C MET A 137 3.03 -3.23 2.80
N VAL A 138 2.84 -3.97 3.89
CA VAL A 138 1.95 -3.60 4.99
C VAL A 138 2.45 -2.34 5.69
N ALA A 139 3.75 -2.32 6.05
CA ALA A 139 4.36 -1.17 6.71
C ALA A 139 4.26 0.11 5.87
N THR A 140 4.51 -0.01 4.55
CA THR A 140 4.42 1.13 3.62
C THR A 140 2.99 1.64 3.53
N TRP A 141 2.01 0.76 3.35
CA TRP A 141 0.61 1.17 3.22
C TRP A 141 0.09 1.86 4.48
N ILE A 142 0.37 1.31 5.67
CA ILE A 142 -0.04 1.91 6.95
C ILE A 142 0.60 3.28 7.13
N ALA A 143 1.91 3.40 6.88
CA ALA A 143 2.63 4.66 7.04
C ALA A 143 2.10 5.75 6.10
N ASP A 144 1.91 5.42 4.82
CA ASP A 144 1.39 6.34 3.82
C ASP A 144 -0.03 6.82 4.18
N GLU A 145 -0.95 5.88 4.39
CA GLU A 145 -2.36 6.20 4.70
C GLU A 145 -2.49 7.04 5.96
N PHE A 146 -1.75 6.68 7.01
CA PHE A 146 -1.80 7.42 8.26
C PHE A 146 -1.23 8.83 8.11
N VAL A 147 -0.05 8.99 7.52
CA VAL A 147 0.61 10.29 7.40
C VAL A 147 -0.13 11.21 6.43
N TYR A 148 -0.60 10.71 5.29
CA TYR A 148 -1.35 11.55 4.34
C TYR A 148 -2.72 11.95 4.88
N SER A 149 -3.41 11.07 5.64
CA SER A 149 -4.69 11.40 6.25
C SER A 149 -4.58 12.41 7.39
N ASN A 150 -3.51 12.32 8.20
CA ASN A 150 -3.36 13.11 9.43
C ASN A 150 -2.40 14.31 9.31
N GLY A 151 -1.57 14.36 8.26
CA GLY A 151 -0.54 15.39 8.05
C GLY A 151 0.68 15.23 8.95
N LEU A 152 1.52 16.25 9.06
CA LEU A 152 2.78 16.18 9.83
C LEU A 152 2.58 16.08 11.36
N GLN A 153 1.46 16.55 11.89
CA GLN A 153 1.18 16.61 13.32
C GLN A 153 0.51 15.32 13.82
N THR A 154 1.11 14.17 13.49
CA THR A 154 0.62 12.87 13.97
C THR A 154 1.04 12.63 15.42
N SER A 155 0.16 12.05 16.23
CA SER A 155 0.47 11.58 17.58
C SER A 155 0.32 10.06 17.69
N GLU A 156 0.94 9.45 18.71
CA GLU A 156 0.77 8.03 19.04
C GLU A 156 -0.70 7.68 19.27
N PHE A 157 -1.44 8.56 19.97
CA PHE A 157 -2.87 8.37 20.17
C PHE A 157 -3.67 8.46 18.86
N GLY A 158 -3.28 9.34 17.94
CA GLY A 158 -3.86 9.39 16.60
C GLY A 158 -3.60 8.10 15.82
N PHE A 159 -2.40 7.54 15.94
CA PHE A 159 -2.05 6.26 15.32
C PHE A 159 -2.90 5.12 15.89
N PHE A 160 -3.06 5.07 17.22
CA PHE A 160 -3.96 4.12 17.86
C PHE A 160 -5.40 4.21 17.34
N GLN A 161 -5.95 5.42 17.20
CA GLN A 161 -7.30 5.62 16.64
C GLN A 161 -7.39 5.15 15.18
N PHE A 162 -6.35 5.42 14.38
CA PHE A 162 -6.28 4.95 13.00
C PHE A 162 -6.30 3.42 12.93
N MET A 163 -5.46 2.75 13.73
CA MET A 163 -5.39 1.29 13.77
C MET A 163 -6.71 0.66 14.24
N ARG A 164 -7.35 1.25 15.25
CA ARG A 164 -8.69 0.82 15.69
C ARG A 164 -9.74 0.97 14.61
N SER A 165 -9.75 2.09 13.88
CA SER A 165 -10.68 2.28 12.77
C SER A 165 -10.42 1.27 11.65
N LEU A 166 -9.16 0.91 11.41
CA LEU A 166 -8.79 -0.11 10.42
C LEU A 166 -9.29 -1.50 10.85
N GLU A 167 -9.12 -1.86 12.12
CA GLU A 167 -9.62 -3.10 12.72
C GLU A 167 -11.13 -3.22 12.54
N GLU A 168 -11.88 -2.22 13.01
CA GLU A 168 -13.35 -2.17 12.93
C GLU A 168 -13.86 -2.28 11.48
N LYS A 169 -13.16 -1.68 10.50
CA LYS A 169 -13.52 -1.78 9.08
C LYS A 169 -13.16 -3.12 8.46
N SER A 170 -12.20 -3.84 9.04
CA SER A 170 -11.75 -5.14 8.55
C SER A 170 -12.59 -6.30 9.06
N GLU A 171 -13.38 -6.08 10.11
CA GLU A 171 -14.27 -7.10 10.65
C GLU A 171 -15.27 -7.59 9.60
N GLY A 172 -15.23 -8.89 9.31
CA GLY A 172 -16.11 -9.52 8.31
C GLY A 172 -15.71 -9.28 6.86
N GLU A 173 -14.58 -8.63 6.58
CA GLU A 173 -14.08 -8.50 5.21
C GLU A 173 -13.69 -9.87 4.63
N VAL A 174 -14.30 -10.20 3.51
CA VAL A 174 -13.98 -11.39 2.71
C VAL A 174 -13.17 -10.99 1.50
N THR A 175 -12.22 -11.86 1.13
CA THR A 175 -11.44 -11.68 -0.09
C THR A 175 -12.37 -11.74 -1.31
N PRO A 176 -12.30 -10.78 -2.25
CA PRO A 176 -13.15 -10.79 -3.44
C PRO A 176 -12.97 -12.07 -4.25
N SER A 177 -14.08 -12.67 -4.71
CA SER A 177 -14.08 -13.89 -5.53
C SER A 177 -14.52 -13.64 -6.98
N THR A 178 -14.94 -12.42 -7.31
CA THR A 178 -15.34 -12.01 -8.66
C THR A 178 -14.83 -10.61 -8.97
N MET A 179 -14.61 -10.32 -10.26
CA MET A 179 -14.30 -8.97 -10.77
C MET A 179 -15.49 -8.03 -10.64
#